data_AF-A0A2V9U9H8-F1
#
_entry.id   AF-A0A2V9U9H8-F1
#
_cell.length_a   1.000
_cell.length_b   1.000
_cell.length_c   1.000
_cell.angle_alpha   90.00
_cell.angle_beta   90.00
_cell.angle_gamma   90.00
#
_symmetry.space_group_name_H-M   'P 1'
#
loop_
_entity.id
_entity.type
_entity.pdbx_description
1 polymer ?
#
loop_
_entity_poly.entity_id
_entity_poly.type
_entity_poly.pdbx_seq_one_letter_code
_entity_poly.pdbx_strand_id
1 'polypeptide(L)'
;MRKQYLHLSVYSCDRCSGPVVAGSLAVRENEISKETDIQQVGAICLSCGHRQSKMTKLGMPRQFPPVEWEQQITADASHSSMVVEEVLNHAT
;
A
#
# COMPACT_ATOMS: atom_id res chain seq x y z
N MET A 1 -14.69 0.23 19.13
CA MET A 1 -13.90 1.39 18.66
C MET A 1 -13.58 1.13 17.20
N ARG A 2 -13.75 2.14 16.33
CA ARG A 2 -13.45 2.02 14.90
C ARG A 2 -11.93 1.89 14.72
N LYS A 3 -11.47 0.80 14.11
CA LYS A 3 -10.06 0.54 13.81
C LYS A 3 -9.83 0.46 12.31
N GLN A 4 -8.68 0.93 11.87
CA GLN A 4 -8.22 0.78 10.48
C GLN A 4 -7.25 -0.40 10.40
N TYR A 5 -7.26 -1.09 9.26
CA TYR A 5 -6.39 -2.21 8.98
C TYR A 5 -5.72 -2.00 7.62
N LEU A 6 -4.40 -2.15 7.59
CA LEU A 6 -3.62 -2.16 6.38
C LEU A 6 -3.58 -3.57 5.81
N HIS A 7 -4.01 -3.68 4.56
CA HIS A 7 -3.89 -4.87 3.73
C HIS A 7 -2.76 -4.67 2.74
N LEU A 8 -1.80 -5.58 2.74
CA LEU A 8 -0.72 -5.60 1.78
C LEU A 8 -0.84 -6.83 0.88
N SER A 9 -0.51 -6.65 -0.39
CA SER A 9 -0.37 -7.75 -1.34
C SER A 9 0.80 -7.53 -2.28
N VAL A 10 1.36 -8.64 -2.76
CA VAL A 10 2.46 -8.64 -3.74
C VAL A 10 2.10 -9.49 -4.95
N TYR A 11 2.38 -8.96 -6.13
CA TYR A 11 2.14 -9.62 -7.42
C TYR A 11 3.14 -9.15 -8.49
N SER A 12 3.07 -9.73 -9.70
CA SER A 12 3.99 -9.42 -10.78
C SER A 12 3.58 -8.17 -11.57
N CYS A 13 4.55 -7.34 -11.94
CA CYS A 13 4.34 -6.19 -12.80
C CYS A 13 3.98 -6.62 -14.22
N ASP A 14 2.95 -6.00 -14.78
CA ASP A 14 2.52 -6.19 -16.17
C ASP A 14 3.52 -5.66 -17.22
N ARG A 15 4.46 -4.78 -16.84
CA ARG A 15 5.48 -4.24 -17.74
C ARG A 15 6.81 -4.99 -17.70
N CYS A 16 7.33 -5.26 -16.51
CA CYS A 16 8.68 -5.78 -16.35
C CYS A 16 8.74 -7.12 -15.59
N SER A 17 7.58 -7.70 -15.24
CA SER A 17 7.47 -8.91 -14.41
C SER A 17 8.12 -8.82 -13.02
N GLY A 18 8.53 -7.62 -12.60
CA GLY A 18 9.12 -7.36 -11.28
C GLY A 18 8.07 -7.30 -10.17
N PRO A 19 8.48 -7.35 -8.89
CA PRO A 19 7.56 -7.34 -7.76
C PRO A 19 6.82 -6.00 -7.64
N VAL A 20 5.51 -6.07 -7.47
CA VAL A 20 4.63 -4.96 -7.17
C VAL A 20 4.11 -5.11 -5.77
N VAL A 21 4.18 -4.04 -4.99
CA VAL A 21 3.55 -3.96 -3.67
C VAL A 21 2.29 -3.11 -3.82
N ALA A 22 1.16 -3.63 -3.35
CA ALA A 22 -0.11 -2.92 -3.31
C ALA A 22 -0.66 -2.87 -1.88
N GLY A 23 -1.26 -1.72 -1.54
CA GLY A 23 -1.86 -1.45 -0.24
C GLY A 23 -3.32 -1.00 -0.36
N SER A 24 -4.15 -1.46 0.56
CA SER A 24 -5.48 -0.92 0.82
C SER A 24 -5.74 -0.79 2.30
N LEU A 25 -6.56 0.17 2.69
CA LEU A 25 -7.06 0.32 4.05
C LEU A 25 -8.47 -0.23 4.14
N ALA A 26 -8.78 -0.89 5.24
CA ALA A 26 -10.13 -1.34 5.56
C ALA A 26 -10.48 -0.93 7.00
N VAL A 27 -11.77 -0.83 7.30
CA VAL A 27 -12.27 -0.41 8.61
C VAL A 27 -12.99 -1.57 9.27
N ARG A 28 -12.76 -1.78 10.58
CA ARG A 28 -13.67 -2.58 11.42
C ARG A 28 -14.29 -1.69 12.50
N GLU A 29 -15.60 -1.76 12.65
CA GLU A 29 -16.33 -0.97 13.66
C GLU A 29 -16.08 -1.47 15.10
N ASN A 30 -15.82 -2.78 15.25
CA ASN A 30 -15.50 -3.44 16.51
C ASN A 30 -14.67 -4.71 16.26
N GLU A 31 -14.33 -5.45 17.32
CA GLU A 31 -13.42 -6.60 17.28
C GLU A 31 -13.96 -7.83 16.52
N ILE A 32 -15.29 -7.93 16.39
CA ILE A 32 -15.98 -9.07 15.78
C ILE A 32 -16.60 -8.74 14.41
N SER A 33 -16.69 -7.45 14.05
CA SER A 33 -17.22 -6.99 12.78
C SER A 33 -16.31 -7.37 11.62
N LYS A 34 -16.93 -7.68 10.47
CA LYS A 34 -16.23 -7.78 9.20
C LYS A 34 -15.65 -6.42 8.80
N GLU A 35 -14.61 -6.47 8.00
CA GLU A 35 -14.03 -5.28 7.39
C GLU A 35 -14.95 -4.67 6.33
N THR A 36 -15.07 -3.36 6.38
CA THR A 36 -15.83 -2.51 5.46
C THR A 36 -14.93 -1.40 4.91
N ASP A 37 -15.46 -0.58 4.00
CA ASP A 37 -14.77 0.59 3.44
C ASP A 37 -13.36 0.29 2.92
N ILE A 38 -13.20 -0.78 2.13
CA ILE A 38 -11.90 -1.13 1.54
C ILE A 38 -11.52 -0.06 0.51
N GLN A 39 -10.54 0.77 0.84
CA GLN A 39 -10.02 1.84 0.00
C GLN A 39 -8.59 1.53 -0.44
N GLN A 40 -8.36 1.54 -1.74
CA GLN A 40 -7.03 1.35 -2.30
C GLN A 40 -6.15 2.57 -1.98
N VAL A 41 -4.97 2.33 -1.39
CA VAL A 41 -3.95 3.37 -1.14
C VAL A 41 -3.08 3.54 -2.39
N GLY A 42 -2.68 2.42 -3.00
CA GLY A 42 -1.90 2.43 -4.24
C GLY A 42 -1.20 1.11 -4.53
N ALA A 43 -0.52 1.04 -5.68
CA ALA A 43 0.38 -0.05 -6.01
C ALA A 43 1.54 0.45 -6.87
N ILE A 44 2.75 -0.07 -6.62
CA ILE A 44 3.98 0.32 -7.32
C ILE A 44 4.89 -0.88 -7.56
N CYS A 45 5.45 -0.98 -8.77
CA CYS A 45 6.53 -1.92 -9.06
C CYS A 45 7.85 -1.43 -8.45
N LEU A 46 8.49 -2.27 -7.64
CA LEU A 46 9.78 -1.96 -7.01
C LEU A 46 10.95 -2.02 -8.00
N SER A 47 10.78 -2.64 -9.17
CA SER A 47 11.83 -2.75 -10.18
C SER A 47 11.81 -1.62 -11.20
N CYS A 48 10.63 -1.23 -11.71
CA CYS A 48 10.52 -0.24 -12.80
C CYS A 48 9.74 1.03 -12.41
N GLY A 49 9.29 1.15 -11.16
CA GLY A 49 8.51 2.30 -10.69
C GLY A 49 7.12 2.43 -11.29
N HIS A 50 6.67 1.47 -12.11
CA HIS A 50 5.34 1.53 -12.72
C HIS A 50 4.25 1.46 -11.65
N ARG A 51 3.45 2.53 -11.55
CA ARG A 51 2.26 2.60 -10.69
C ARG A 51 1.11 1.88 -11.37
N GLN A 52 0.64 0.78 -10.78
CA GLN A 52 -0.50 0.02 -11.28
C GLN A 52 -1.78 0.48 -10.59
N SER A 53 -2.73 1.01 -11.36
CA SER A 53 -4.01 1.47 -10.82
C SER A 53 -4.97 0.33 -10.51
N LYS A 54 -4.82 -0.82 -11.19
CA LYS A 54 -5.64 -2.01 -11.01
C LYS A 54 -4.73 -3.22 -10.98
N MET A 55 -5.06 -4.19 -10.13
CA MET A 55 -4.38 -5.47 -10.17
C MET A 55 -4.71 -6.17 -11.48
N THR A 56 -3.79 -6.11 -12.43
CA THR A 56 -3.90 -6.86 -13.67
C THR A 56 -3.77 -8.34 -13.29
N LYS A 57 -4.69 -9.16 -13.76
CA LYS A 57 -4.97 -10.56 -13.36
C LYS A 57 -3.81 -11.57 -13.54
N LEU A 58 -2.59 -11.09 -13.76
CA LEU A 58 -1.37 -11.87 -13.97
C LEU A 58 -0.83 -12.37 -12.63
N GLY A 59 -1.48 -13.42 -12.12
CA GLY A 59 -1.03 -14.19 -10.96
C GLY A 59 -1.92 -14.05 -9.73
N MET A 60 -1.92 -15.09 -8.90
CA MET A 60 -2.56 -15.05 -7.58
C MET A 60 -1.72 -14.13 -6.68
N PRO A 61 -2.27 -13.00 -6.18
CA PRO A 61 -1.53 -12.14 -5.26
C PRO A 61 -1.13 -12.93 -4.03
N ARG A 62 0.10 -12.72 -3.55
CA ARG A 62 0.45 -13.09 -2.19
C ARG A 62 -0.11 -12.02 -1.26
N GLN A 63 -1.10 -12.38 -0.47
CA GLN A 63 -1.71 -11.50 0.53
C GLN A 63 -1.02 -11.70 1.88
N PHE A 64 -0.76 -10.59 2.56
CA PHE A 64 -0.26 -10.61 3.94
C PHE A 64 -1.43 -10.52 4.91
N PRO A 65 -1.30 -11.07 6.13
CA PRO A 65 -2.29 -10.86 7.18
C PRO A 65 -2.53 -9.36 7.40
N PRO A 66 -3.79 -8.91 7.50
CA PRO A 66 -4.09 -7.51 7.78
C PRO A 66 -3.50 -7.11 9.13
N VAL A 67 -2.86 -5.93 9.17
CA VAL A 67 -2.30 -5.37 10.40
C VAL A 67 -3.10 -4.15 10.82
N GLU A 68 -3.36 -3.98 12.11
CA GLU A 68 -3.98 -2.76 12.61
C GLU A 68 -3.11 -1.56 12.23
N TRP A 69 -3.72 -0.57 11.58
CA TRP A 69 -3.07 0.65 11.14
C TRP A 69 -3.42 1.77 12.10
N GLU A 70 -2.52 2.05 13.03
CA GLU A 70 -2.63 3.22 13.89
C GLU A 70 -2.34 4.46 13.04
N GLN A 71 -3.38 5.23 12.73
CA GLN A 71 -3.19 6.56 12.17
C GLN A 71 -2.43 7.36 13.22
N GLN A 72 -1.15 7.65 12.97
CA GLN A 72 -0.48 8.76 13.65
C GLN A 72 -1.22 10.02 13.21
N ILE A 73 -2.20 10.42 14.00
CA ILE A 73 -2.80 11.74 13.88
C ILE A 73 -1.68 12.71 14.27
N THR A 74 -0.84 13.09 13.30
CA THR A 74 -0.12 14.35 13.41
C THR A 74 -1.21 15.41 13.33
N ALA A 75 -1.66 15.85 14.50
CA ALA A 75 -2.34 17.11 14.65
C ALA A 75 -1.33 18.21 14.29
N ASP A 76 -1.10 18.39 12.99
CA ASP A 76 -0.72 19.67 12.41
C ASP A 76 -0.95 19.60 10.90
N ALA A 77 -2.13 20.07 10.51
CA ALA A 77 -2.41 20.51 9.15
C ALA A 77 -1.59 21.76 8.87
N SER A 78 -0.27 21.61 8.68
CA SER A 78 0.63 22.65 8.16
C SER A 78 1.95 22.01 7.74
N HIS A 79 2.13 21.87 6.42
CA HIS A 79 3.40 21.65 5.72
C HIS A 79 4.28 20.46 6.17
N SER A 80 4.34 19.43 5.33
CA SER A 80 5.63 19.01 4.77
C SER A 80 5.43 18.13 3.54
N SER A 81 5.81 18.70 2.39
CA SER A 81 6.18 17.94 1.20
C SER A 81 7.37 17.06 1.59
N MET A 82 7.14 15.77 1.83
CA MET A 82 8.24 14.80 1.79
C MET A 82 8.58 14.59 0.32
N VAL A 83 9.50 15.42 -0.16
CA VAL A 83 10.32 15.11 -1.32
C VAL A 83 11.04 13.80 -1.00
N VAL A 84 10.66 12.72 -1.66
CA VAL A 84 11.45 11.49 -1.70
C VAL A 84 12.57 11.71 -2.71
N GLU A 85 13.61 12.41 -2.26
CA GLU A 85 14.82 12.60 -3.07
C GLU A 85 15.66 11.32 -3.07
N GLU A 86 15.92 10.88 -4.30
CA GLU A 86 16.93 9.94 -4.80
C GLU A 86 17.96 9.38 -3.81
N VAL A 87 18.01 8.04 -3.75
CA VAL A 87 19.28 7.32 -3.58
C VAL A 87 19.50 6.50 -4.85
N LEU A 88 19.85 7.18 -5.95
CA LEU A 88 20.40 6.57 -7.17
C LEU A 88 21.87 6.95 -7.42
N ASN A 89 22.56 7.53 -6.44
CA ASN A 89 23.99 7.83 -6.57
C ASN A 89 24.81 7.02 -5.57
N HIS A 90 25.06 5.75 -5.89
CA HIS A 90 26.30 5.05 -5.51
C HIS A 90 26.53 3.87 -6.47
N ALA A 91 26.83 4.21 -7.72
CA ALA A 91 27.55 3.33 -8.63
C ALA A 91 28.54 4.20 -9.41
N THR A 92 29.77 4.28 -8.90
CA THR A 92 30.95 4.62 -9.69
C THR A 92 32.05 3.67 -9.28
#